data_AF-A0A4W5RHD0-F1
#
_entry.id   AF-A0A4W5RHD0-F1
#
_cell.length_a   1.000
_cell.length_b   1.000
_cell.length_c   1.000
_cell.angle_alpha   90.00
_cell.angle_beta   90.00
_cell.angle_gamma   90.00
#
_symmetry.space_group_name_H-M   'P 1'
#
loop_
_entity.id
_entity.type
_entity.pdbx_description
1 polymer ?
#
loop_
_entity_poly.entity_id
_entity_poly.type
_entity_poly.pdbx_seq_one_letter_code
_entity_poly.pdbx_strand_id
1 'polypeptide(L)'
;MENESKPDTGPPGVPVPADDTPEVLNKALSGLSSRWKNWWVRGILTLAMISFFFFIIYLGPMVLMLIVLCVQIKCFQEIIHIGYSVYHSYHLPWFRTLSWYFLLCVNYFFYGETVTDYFSNLVQREEPLRILSKYHRLISFAMYLTGFCMFVLSLVKKHYRLQFYMFGWTHVTLLIVVTQSHLIIHNLFEGMIWFIVPISCVICNDIMAYMFGFFFGRTPLIKLSPKKTWEGFIGGFFSTVVFGILLSYVMAGYSFFVCPVEFNSDHNSFEVDCEPSDLFQLQDYALPAALESLTGWPTLRLYPFQIHSISLSAFASLMGPFGGFFASGFKRAFKIKDFANTIPGHGGIMDRFDCQYLMATFVNVYIASFIRGPNPAKVVQQLLALRLDQQLHIFNSLKTHLTERGLLEEEA
;
A
#
# COMPACT_ATOMS: atom_id res chain seq x y z
N MET A 1 -24.57 51.00 6.90
CA MET A 1 -25.98 50.67 6.57
C MET A 1 -26.02 50.42 5.07
N GLU A 2 -26.02 49.15 4.67
CA GLU A 2 -26.78 48.66 3.52
C GLU A 2 -26.82 47.14 3.65
N ASN A 3 -28.04 46.62 3.60
CA ASN A 3 -28.47 45.34 4.11
C ASN A 3 -28.98 44.55 2.90
N GLU A 4 -28.20 43.59 2.40
CA GLU A 4 -28.69 42.64 1.39
C GLU A 4 -28.72 41.22 1.97
N SER A 5 -29.88 40.89 2.52
CA SER A 5 -30.30 39.54 2.86
C SER A 5 -30.60 38.75 1.58
N LYS A 6 -29.70 37.85 1.16
CA LYS A 6 -30.03 36.77 0.23
C LYS A 6 -30.71 35.62 0.98
N PRO A 7 -31.80 35.05 0.46
CA PRO A 7 -32.46 33.91 1.09
C PRO A 7 -31.60 32.65 0.92
N ASP A 8 -31.41 31.92 2.02
CA ASP A 8 -30.85 30.58 2.07
C ASP A 8 -31.68 29.64 1.19
N THR A 9 -31.25 29.44 -0.06
CA THR A 9 -31.62 28.26 -0.82
C THR A 9 -30.89 27.07 -0.20
N GLY A 10 -31.63 26.19 0.48
CA GLY A 10 -31.12 24.93 1.01
C GLY A 10 -30.34 24.14 -0.04
N PRO A 11 -29.45 23.22 0.39
CA PRO A 11 -28.55 22.55 -0.52
C PRO A 11 -29.34 21.86 -1.65
N PRO A 12 -28.97 22.07 -2.93
CA PRO A 12 -29.59 21.35 -4.03
C PRO A 12 -29.42 19.85 -3.78
N GLY A 13 -30.53 19.12 -3.85
CA GLY A 13 -30.55 17.68 -3.64
C GLY A 13 -29.49 17.01 -4.50
N VAL A 14 -28.63 16.22 -3.85
CA VAL A 14 -27.60 15.44 -4.53
C VAL A 14 -28.27 14.60 -5.62
N PRO A 15 -27.90 14.76 -6.90
CA PRO A 15 -28.44 13.92 -7.96
C PRO A 15 -28.20 12.45 -7.61
N VAL A 16 -29.23 11.63 -7.72
CA VAL A 16 -29.09 10.17 -7.64
C VAL A 16 -28.10 9.76 -8.73
N PRO A 17 -26.96 9.11 -8.40
CA PRO A 17 -25.97 8.75 -9.41
C PRO A 17 -26.59 7.74 -10.38
N ALA A 18 -26.21 7.84 -11.66
CA ALA A 18 -26.60 6.90 -12.70
C ALA A 18 -26.20 5.46 -12.30
N ASP A 19 -27.08 4.49 -12.58
CA ASP A 19 -26.90 3.08 -12.23
C ASP A 19 -25.88 2.43 -13.20
N ASP A 20 -24.59 2.64 -12.96
CA ASP A 20 -23.46 2.15 -13.78
C ASP A 20 -23.26 0.61 -13.71
N THR A 21 -24.24 -0.14 -13.19
CA THR A 21 -24.22 -1.61 -13.20
C THR A 21 -24.34 -2.19 -14.61
N PRO A 22 -23.62 -3.28 -14.93
CA PRO A 22 -23.73 -3.95 -16.22
C PRO A 22 -25.18 -4.31 -16.56
N GLU A 23 -25.65 -3.95 -17.76
CA GLU A 23 -27.04 -4.13 -18.19
C GLU A 23 -27.52 -5.59 -18.08
N VAL A 24 -26.61 -6.54 -18.33
CA VAL A 24 -26.87 -7.99 -18.20
C VAL A 24 -27.30 -8.35 -16.78
N LEU A 25 -26.63 -7.77 -15.78
CA LEU A 25 -26.89 -8.02 -14.36
C LEU A 25 -28.20 -7.34 -13.92
N ASN A 26 -28.48 -6.15 -14.46
CA ASN A 26 -29.72 -5.44 -14.24
C ASN A 26 -30.94 -6.19 -14.79
N LYS A 27 -30.81 -6.80 -15.96
CA LYS A 27 -31.87 -7.60 -16.57
C LYS A 27 -32.14 -8.89 -15.77
N ALA A 28 -31.07 -9.56 -15.33
CA ALA A 28 -31.16 -10.81 -14.55
C ALA A 28 -31.77 -10.61 -13.14
N LEU A 29 -31.55 -9.46 -12.51
CA LEU A 29 -32.00 -9.16 -11.13
C LEU A 29 -33.23 -8.25 -11.07
N SER A 30 -33.95 -8.07 -12.18
CA SER A 30 -35.08 -7.14 -12.30
C SER A 30 -36.28 -7.47 -11.39
N GLY A 31 -36.43 -8.73 -10.97
CA GLY A 31 -37.52 -9.17 -10.09
C GLY A 31 -37.27 -9.01 -8.57
N LEU A 32 -36.10 -8.52 -8.16
CA LEU A 32 -35.72 -8.38 -6.75
C LEU A 32 -35.93 -6.95 -6.24
N SER A 33 -36.30 -6.80 -4.96
CA SER A 33 -36.32 -5.48 -4.30
C SER A 33 -34.94 -4.80 -4.38
N SER A 34 -34.90 -3.47 -4.43
CA SER A 34 -33.67 -2.68 -4.60
C SER A 34 -32.57 -3.02 -3.59
N ARG A 35 -32.94 -3.40 -2.36
CA ARG A 35 -32.03 -3.83 -1.31
C ARG A 35 -31.33 -5.16 -1.64
N TRP A 36 -32.08 -6.15 -2.12
CA TRP A 36 -31.56 -7.47 -2.50
C TRP A 36 -30.85 -7.47 -3.86
N LYS A 37 -31.30 -6.63 -4.80
CA LYS A 37 -30.58 -6.37 -6.06
C LYS A 37 -29.15 -5.88 -5.77
N ASN A 38 -29.01 -4.86 -4.92
CA ASN A 38 -27.70 -4.32 -4.54
C ASN A 38 -26.82 -5.35 -3.82
N TRP A 39 -27.40 -6.21 -2.99
CA TRP A 39 -26.67 -7.28 -2.32
C TRP A 39 -26.06 -8.27 -3.32
N TRP A 40 -26.86 -8.77 -4.27
CA TRP A 40 -26.41 -9.71 -5.29
C TRP A 40 -25.39 -9.11 -6.25
N VAL A 41 -25.62 -7.88 -6.70
CA VAL A 41 -24.68 -7.15 -7.57
C VAL A 41 -23.31 -7.04 -6.91
N ARG A 42 -23.28 -6.62 -5.64
CA ARG A 42 -22.04 -6.49 -4.86
C ARG A 42 -21.39 -7.86 -4.67
N GLY A 43 -22.15 -8.88 -4.28
CA GLY A 43 -21.61 -10.23 -4.06
C GLY A 43 -20.93 -10.82 -5.30
N ILE A 44 -21.58 -10.73 -6.46
CA ILE A 44 -21.03 -11.26 -7.73
C ILE A 44 -19.74 -10.51 -8.13
N LEU A 45 -19.75 -9.18 -8.04
CA LEU A 45 -18.58 -8.37 -8.40
C LEU A 45 -17.44 -8.57 -7.40
N THR A 46 -17.72 -8.71 -6.10
CA THR A 46 -16.71 -9.05 -5.10
C THR A 46 -16.07 -10.41 -5.40
N LEU A 47 -16.86 -11.43 -5.75
CA LEU A 47 -16.33 -12.74 -6.12
C LEU A 47 -15.44 -12.67 -7.38
N ALA A 48 -15.87 -11.92 -8.39
CA ALA A 48 -15.07 -11.70 -9.60
C ALA A 48 -13.74 -11.00 -9.30
N MET A 49 -13.75 -9.95 -8.45
CA MET A 49 -12.55 -9.24 -8.03
C MET A 49 -11.60 -10.12 -7.21
N ILE A 50 -12.14 -10.94 -6.29
CA ILE A 50 -11.34 -11.90 -5.50
C ILE A 50 -10.70 -12.95 -6.41
N SER A 51 -11.46 -13.50 -7.36
CA SER A 51 -10.93 -14.46 -8.33
C SER A 51 -9.81 -13.84 -9.18
N PHE A 52 -9.98 -12.59 -9.60
CA PHE A 52 -8.95 -11.87 -10.35
C PHE A 52 -7.71 -11.58 -9.49
N PHE A 53 -7.88 -11.27 -8.20
CA PHE A 53 -6.78 -11.07 -7.27
C PHE A 53 -5.94 -12.34 -7.07
N PHE A 54 -6.59 -13.50 -6.89
CA PHE A 54 -5.87 -14.78 -6.82
C PHE A 54 -5.15 -15.13 -8.11
N PHE A 55 -5.77 -14.85 -9.27
CA PHE A 55 -5.12 -15.04 -10.57
C PHE A 55 -3.86 -14.18 -10.69
N ILE A 56 -3.91 -12.91 -10.25
CA ILE A 56 -2.74 -12.03 -10.25
C ILE A 56 -1.64 -12.56 -9.33
N ILE A 57 -1.99 -13.01 -8.11
CA ILE A 57 -1.01 -13.57 -7.17
C ILE A 57 -0.29 -14.78 -7.78
N TYR A 58 -1.03 -15.63 -8.50
CA TYR A 58 -0.47 -16.78 -9.19
C TYR A 58 0.57 -16.42 -10.27
N LEU A 59 0.45 -15.24 -10.90
CA LEU A 59 1.43 -14.75 -11.89
C LEU A 59 2.76 -14.31 -11.27
N GLY A 60 2.85 -14.25 -9.92
CA GLY A 60 4.09 -14.02 -9.20
C GLY A 60 4.42 -12.55 -8.90
N PRO A 61 5.54 -12.31 -8.18
CA PRO A 61 5.87 -11.01 -7.59
C PRO A 61 6.18 -9.92 -8.62
N MET A 62 6.77 -10.26 -9.77
CA MET A 62 7.08 -9.28 -10.81
C MET A 62 5.81 -8.70 -11.44
N VAL A 63 4.82 -9.54 -11.69
CA VAL A 63 3.52 -9.09 -12.23
C VAL A 63 2.78 -8.25 -11.20
N LEU A 64 2.82 -8.65 -9.92
CA LEU A 64 2.30 -7.86 -8.81
C LEU A 64 2.92 -6.46 -8.75
N MET A 65 4.26 -6.36 -8.87
CA MET A 65 4.96 -5.07 -8.93
C MET A 65 4.47 -4.19 -10.09
N LEU A 66 4.38 -4.75 -11.31
CA LEU A 66 3.89 -4.01 -12.48
C LEU A 66 2.44 -3.54 -12.29
N ILE A 67 1.59 -4.35 -11.66
CA ILE A 67 0.21 -3.99 -11.36
C ILE A 67 0.15 -2.86 -10.33
N VAL A 68 0.98 -2.90 -9.28
CA VAL A 68 1.08 -1.80 -8.30
C VAL A 68 1.50 -0.50 -8.98
N LEU A 69 2.47 -0.55 -9.91
CA LEU A 69 2.88 0.61 -10.71
C LEU A 69 1.74 1.12 -11.61
N CYS A 70 1.01 0.22 -12.27
CA CYS A 70 -0.15 0.59 -13.09
C CYS A 70 -1.26 1.25 -12.26
N VAL A 71 -1.58 0.68 -11.09
CA VAL A 71 -2.56 1.22 -10.14
C VAL A 71 -2.10 2.59 -9.65
N GLN A 72 -0.84 2.76 -9.30
CA GLN A 72 -0.26 4.05 -8.91
C GLN A 72 -0.46 5.11 -9.99
N ILE A 73 -0.08 4.81 -11.24
CA ILE A 73 -0.22 5.75 -12.37
C ILE A 73 -1.69 6.13 -12.56
N LYS A 74 -2.61 5.17 -12.44
CA LYS A 74 -4.05 5.43 -12.56
C LYS A 74 -4.60 6.27 -11.40
N CYS A 75 -4.25 5.96 -10.15
CA CYS A 75 -4.62 6.78 -9.00
C CYS A 75 -4.11 8.22 -9.12
N PHE A 76 -2.86 8.40 -9.57
CA PHE A 76 -2.30 9.72 -9.83
C PHE A 76 -3.08 10.45 -10.93
N GLN A 77 -3.39 9.77 -12.03
CA GLN A 77 -4.20 10.32 -13.12
C GLN A 77 -5.58 10.79 -12.62
N GLU A 78 -6.28 9.98 -11.81
CA GLU A 78 -7.60 10.31 -11.26
C GLU A 78 -7.55 11.57 -10.38
N ILE A 79 -6.58 11.67 -9.46
CA ILE A 79 -6.44 12.85 -8.58
C ILE A 79 -6.04 14.12 -9.35
N ILE A 80 -5.09 14.03 -10.26
CA ILE A 80 -4.67 15.18 -11.08
C ILE A 80 -5.82 15.65 -11.98
N HIS A 81 -6.62 14.72 -12.51
CA HIS A 81 -7.79 15.05 -13.31
C HIS A 81 -8.84 15.81 -12.51
N ILE A 82 -9.09 15.44 -11.25
CA ILE A 82 -9.99 16.20 -10.36
C ILE A 82 -9.48 17.63 -10.19
N GLY A 83 -8.20 17.79 -9.82
CA GLY A 83 -7.59 19.12 -9.69
C GLY A 83 -7.79 19.93 -10.97
N TYR A 84 -7.50 19.35 -12.13
CA TYR A 84 -7.71 20.02 -13.41
C TYR A 84 -9.18 20.40 -13.66
N SER A 85 -10.13 19.50 -13.38
CA SER A 85 -11.56 19.73 -13.63
C SER A 85 -12.12 20.88 -12.78
N VAL A 86 -11.64 21.03 -11.54
CA VAL A 86 -12.07 22.09 -10.61
C VAL A 86 -11.59 23.46 -11.06
N TYR A 87 -10.44 23.53 -11.74
CA TYR A 87 -9.79 24.77 -12.15
C TYR A 87 -9.70 24.95 -13.68
N HIS A 88 -10.51 24.19 -14.43
CA HIS A 88 -10.47 24.14 -15.90
C HIS A 88 -10.67 25.51 -16.55
N SER A 89 -11.42 26.40 -15.89
CA SER A 89 -11.78 27.73 -16.39
C SER A 89 -10.61 28.69 -16.63
N TYR A 90 -9.40 28.37 -16.17
CA TYR A 90 -8.25 29.29 -16.20
C TYR A 90 -7.21 28.99 -17.30
N HIS A 91 -7.44 27.99 -18.18
CA HIS A 91 -6.55 27.62 -19.31
C HIS A 91 -5.04 27.74 -18.98
N LEU A 92 -4.60 27.07 -17.91
CA LEU A 92 -3.20 27.12 -17.48
C LEU A 92 -2.31 26.34 -18.46
N PRO A 93 -1.25 26.95 -19.01
CA PRO A 93 -0.35 26.27 -19.91
C PRO A 93 0.53 25.27 -19.12
N TRP A 94 0.91 24.16 -19.77
CA TRP A 94 1.87 23.15 -19.28
C TRP A 94 1.53 22.38 -18.00
N PHE A 95 0.46 22.69 -17.26
CA PHE A 95 0.16 22.04 -15.98
C PHE A 95 0.12 20.50 -16.06
N ARG A 96 -0.56 19.95 -17.07
CA ARG A 96 -0.65 18.50 -17.27
C ARG A 96 0.72 17.89 -17.55
N THR A 97 1.45 18.46 -18.51
CA THR A 97 2.78 18.00 -18.90
C THR A 97 3.76 18.03 -17.72
N LEU A 98 3.73 19.11 -16.95
CA LEU A 98 4.58 19.29 -15.78
C LEU A 98 4.24 18.28 -14.66
N SER A 99 2.95 17.99 -14.46
CA SER A 99 2.54 16.99 -13.47
C SER A 99 3.01 15.58 -13.84
N TRP A 100 2.91 15.19 -15.11
CA TRP A 100 3.45 13.92 -15.61
C TRP A 100 4.98 13.88 -15.56
N TYR A 101 5.65 15.00 -15.80
CA TYR A 101 7.10 15.11 -15.66
C TYR A 101 7.55 14.86 -14.20
N PHE A 102 6.88 15.49 -13.23
CA PHE A 102 7.18 15.23 -11.82
C PHE A 102 6.86 13.80 -11.39
N LEU A 103 5.80 13.18 -11.95
CA LEU A 103 5.55 11.76 -11.74
C LEU A 103 6.74 10.91 -12.18
N LEU A 104 7.24 11.13 -13.40
CA LEU A 104 8.40 10.42 -13.93
C LEU A 104 9.64 10.65 -13.05
N CYS A 105 9.89 11.89 -12.64
CA CYS A 105 11.01 12.25 -11.76
C CYS A 105 10.97 11.52 -10.41
N VAL A 106 9.81 11.49 -9.75
CA VAL A 106 9.66 10.85 -8.43
C VAL A 106 9.67 9.33 -8.55
N ASN A 107 9.09 8.76 -9.62
CA ASN A 107 9.19 7.34 -9.90
C ASN A 107 10.65 6.92 -10.13
N TYR A 108 11.39 7.68 -10.93
CA TYR A 108 12.81 7.43 -11.14
C TYR A 108 13.56 7.39 -9.80
N PHE A 109 13.38 8.40 -8.95
CA PHE A 109 14.02 8.47 -7.63
C PHE A 109 13.76 7.23 -6.76
N PHE A 110 12.49 6.89 -6.51
CA PHE A 110 12.13 5.79 -5.61
C PHE A 110 12.43 4.40 -6.22
N TYR A 111 12.03 4.17 -7.47
CA TYR A 111 12.19 2.86 -8.10
C TYR A 111 13.60 2.59 -8.59
N GLY A 112 14.38 3.62 -8.92
CA GLY A 112 15.80 3.47 -9.23
C GLY A 112 16.61 2.95 -8.04
N GLU A 113 16.25 3.36 -6.81
CA GLU A 113 16.86 2.85 -5.58
C GLU A 113 16.44 1.40 -5.32
N THR A 114 15.14 1.08 -5.42
CA THR A 114 14.64 -0.30 -5.31
C THR A 114 15.27 -1.24 -6.33
N VAL A 115 15.39 -0.82 -7.60
CA VAL A 115 16.04 -1.62 -8.64
C VAL A 115 17.52 -1.83 -8.32
N THR A 116 18.21 -0.81 -7.80
CA THR A 116 19.62 -0.95 -7.41
C THR A 116 19.79 -1.92 -6.25
N ASP A 117 18.91 -1.87 -5.25
CA ASP A 117 18.99 -2.69 -4.04
C ASP A 117 18.68 -4.17 -4.31
N TYR A 118 17.59 -4.46 -5.01
CA TYR A 118 17.13 -5.84 -5.22
C TYR A 118 17.71 -6.49 -6.49
N PHE A 119 18.18 -5.70 -7.46
CA PHE A 119 18.64 -6.19 -8.76
C PHE A 119 20.09 -5.76 -9.03
N SER A 120 20.91 -5.67 -7.97
CA SER A 120 22.31 -5.21 -8.06
C SER A 120 23.14 -5.99 -9.09
N ASN A 121 22.97 -7.32 -9.16
CA ASN A 121 23.66 -8.17 -10.14
C ASN A 121 23.28 -7.82 -11.59
N LEU A 122 22.00 -7.59 -11.86
CA LEU A 122 21.50 -7.19 -13.18
C LEU A 122 22.04 -5.80 -13.57
N VAL A 123 22.01 -4.86 -12.62
CA VAL A 123 22.47 -3.48 -12.83
C VAL A 123 23.98 -3.41 -13.10
N GLN A 124 24.78 -4.27 -12.48
CA GLN A 124 26.24 -4.30 -12.68
C GLN A 124 26.65 -4.91 -14.02
N ARG A 125 25.82 -5.80 -14.59
CA ARG A 125 26.07 -6.47 -15.87
C ARG A 125 25.91 -5.54 -17.07
N GLU A 126 24.94 -4.64 -17.02
CA GLU A 126 24.63 -3.73 -18.13
C GLU A 126 25.28 -2.35 -17.94
N GLU A 127 26.24 -2.01 -18.79
CA GLU A 127 26.91 -0.70 -18.83
C GLU A 127 25.97 0.52 -18.69
N PRO A 128 24.86 0.64 -19.44
CA PRO A 128 23.96 1.80 -19.31
C PRO A 128 23.27 1.86 -17.94
N LEU A 129 22.86 0.72 -17.39
CA LEU A 129 22.21 0.65 -16.07
C LEU A 129 23.19 0.97 -14.95
N ARG A 130 24.45 0.55 -15.08
CA ARG A 130 25.51 0.84 -14.12
C ARG A 130 25.76 2.35 -14.00
N ILE A 131 25.80 3.08 -15.12
CA ILE A 131 25.95 4.55 -15.11
C ILE A 131 24.74 5.21 -14.44
N LEU A 132 23.54 4.77 -14.80
CA LEU A 132 22.28 5.29 -14.27
C LEU A 132 22.18 5.10 -12.75
N SER A 133 22.53 3.91 -12.27
CA SER A 133 22.55 3.58 -10.84
C SER A 133 23.65 4.34 -10.08
N LYS A 134 24.87 4.41 -10.63
CA LYS A 134 26.00 5.11 -10.00
C LYS A 134 25.71 6.60 -9.77
N TYR A 135 25.08 7.27 -10.73
CA TYR A 135 24.74 8.70 -10.64
C TYR A 135 23.27 8.94 -10.30
N HIS A 136 22.57 7.92 -9.79
CA HIS A 136 21.12 7.92 -9.55
C HIS A 136 20.62 9.17 -8.82
N ARG A 137 21.24 9.48 -7.67
CA ARG A 137 20.87 10.64 -6.83
C ARG A 137 21.09 11.98 -7.54
N LEU A 138 22.19 12.10 -8.28
CA LEU A 138 22.52 13.32 -9.03
C LEU A 138 21.55 13.52 -10.20
N ILE A 139 21.25 12.46 -10.95
CA ILE A 139 20.29 12.49 -12.06
C ILE A 139 18.90 12.83 -11.55
N SER A 140 18.46 12.21 -10.45
CA SER A 140 17.18 12.50 -9.81
C SER A 140 17.08 13.97 -9.39
N PHE A 141 18.13 14.52 -8.77
CA PHE A 141 18.18 15.93 -8.38
C PHE A 141 18.14 16.86 -9.61
N ALA A 142 18.89 16.54 -10.67
CA ALA A 142 18.91 17.32 -11.90
C ALA A 142 17.55 17.31 -12.62
N MET A 143 16.86 16.17 -12.66
CA MET A 143 15.49 16.05 -13.20
C MET A 143 14.52 16.90 -12.38
N TYR A 144 14.56 16.82 -11.05
CA TYR A 144 13.69 17.62 -10.20
C TYR A 144 13.93 19.13 -10.41
N LEU A 145 15.20 19.55 -10.44
CA LEU A 145 15.57 20.95 -10.68
C LEU A 145 15.11 21.44 -12.06
N THR A 146 15.20 20.59 -13.09
CA THR A 146 14.69 20.91 -14.43
C THR A 146 13.17 21.11 -14.39
N GLY A 147 12.43 20.23 -13.71
CA GLY A 147 10.99 20.39 -13.46
C GLY A 147 10.66 21.68 -12.73
N PHE A 148 11.43 22.01 -11.69
CA PHE A 148 11.26 23.25 -10.94
C PHE A 148 11.50 24.50 -11.81
N CYS A 149 12.57 24.51 -12.62
CA CYS A 149 12.83 25.59 -13.58
C CYS A 149 11.68 25.70 -14.61
N MET A 150 11.20 24.58 -15.15
CA MET A 150 10.04 24.56 -16.07
C MET A 150 8.78 25.13 -15.40
N PHE A 151 8.53 24.82 -14.13
CA PHE A 151 7.44 25.42 -13.37
C PHE A 151 7.57 26.94 -13.27
N VAL A 152 8.75 27.42 -12.86
CA VAL A 152 9.02 28.87 -12.71
C VAL A 152 8.85 29.60 -14.05
N LEU A 153 9.34 29.01 -15.15
CA LEU A 153 9.17 29.57 -16.50
C LEU A 153 7.72 29.55 -16.99
N SER A 154 6.88 28.65 -16.46
CA SER A 154 5.46 28.57 -16.80
C SER A 154 4.60 29.60 -16.08
N LEU A 155 5.14 30.40 -15.15
CA LEU A 155 4.37 31.32 -14.32
C LEU A 155 3.72 32.44 -15.14
N VAL A 156 2.40 32.58 -15.02
CA VAL A 156 1.61 33.59 -15.73
C VAL A 156 1.05 34.61 -14.75
N LYS A 157 1.26 35.90 -15.05
CA LYS A 157 0.72 37.01 -14.25
C LYS A 157 -0.80 36.85 -14.09
N LYS A 158 -1.31 37.23 -12.91
CA LYS A 158 -2.71 37.06 -12.45
C LYS A 158 -3.10 35.64 -11.99
N HIS A 159 -2.33 34.60 -12.33
CA HIS A 159 -2.67 33.21 -11.98
C HIS A 159 -1.71 32.56 -10.97
N TYR A 160 -0.79 33.31 -10.36
CA TYR A 160 0.24 32.76 -9.48
C TYR A 160 -0.32 31.90 -8.35
N ARG A 161 -1.32 32.39 -7.60
CA ARG A 161 -1.93 31.62 -6.50
C ARG A 161 -2.41 30.25 -6.98
N LEU A 162 -3.12 30.23 -8.11
CA LEU A 162 -3.63 29.00 -8.70
C LEU A 162 -2.50 28.06 -9.14
N GLN A 163 -1.46 28.59 -9.79
CA GLN A 163 -0.30 27.79 -10.21
C GLN A 163 0.45 27.19 -9.02
N PHE A 164 0.61 27.93 -7.92
CA PHE A 164 1.20 27.42 -6.68
C PHE A 164 0.30 26.39 -5.98
N TYR A 165 -1.03 26.57 -5.97
CA TYR A 165 -1.95 25.55 -5.47
C TYR A 165 -1.85 24.25 -6.27
N MET A 166 -1.78 24.36 -7.59
CA MET A 166 -1.62 23.22 -8.49
C MET A 166 -0.26 22.54 -8.35
N PHE A 167 0.80 23.31 -8.19
CA PHE A 167 2.13 22.78 -7.88
C PHE A 167 2.12 22.00 -6.56
N GLY A 168 1.53 22.57 -5.51
CA GLY A 168 1.34 21.90 -4.23
C GLY A 168 0.47 20.64 -4.34
N TRP A 169 -0.63 20.72 -5.09
CA TRP A 169 -1.51 19.58 -5.37
C TRP A 169 -0.76 18.41 -5.99
N THR A 170 0.04 18.67 -7.03
CA THR A 170 0.88 17.65 -7.67
C THR A 170 1.86 17.03 -6.67
N HIS A 171 2.57 17.83 -5.87
CA HIS A 171 3.55 17.32 -4.91
C HIS A 171 2.91 16.51 -3.77
N VAL A 172 1.78 16.97 -3.23
CA VAL A 172 1.02 16.22 -2.22
C VAL A 172 0.49 14.91 -2.80
N THR A 173 -0.01 14.94 -4.05
CA THR A 173 -0.46 13.72 -4.73
C THR A 173 0.69 12.74 -4.94
N LEU A 174 1.88 13.22 -5.35
CA LEU A 174 3.06 12.37 -5.51
C LEU A 174 3.50 11.75 -4.19
N LEU A 175 3.53 12.54 -3.11
CA LEU A 175 3.86 12.07 -1.77
C LEU A 175 2.89 10.98 -1.30
N ILE A 176 1.58 11.15 -1.54
CA ILE A 176 0.58 10.18 -1.11
C ILE A 176 0.55 8.95 -2.02
N VAL A 177 0.70 9.10 -3.33
CA VAL A 177 0.48 7.98 -4.27
C VAL A 177 1.77 7.20 -4.53
N VAL A 178 2.89 7.88 -4.80
CA VAL A 178 4.15 7.24 -5.20
C VAL A 178 4.92 6.69 -3.99
N THR A 179 4.92 7.39 -2.86
CA THR A 179 5.55 6.84 -1.65
C THR A 179 4.82 5.58 -1.21
N GLN A 180 3.48 5.54 -1.26
CA GLN A 180 2.73 4.37 -0.84
C GLN A 180 2.95 3.18 -1.78
N SER A 181 2.94 3.37 -3.09
CA SER A 181 3.27 2.29 -4.03
C SER A 181 4.70 1.78 -3.87
N HIS A 182 5.66 2.65 -3.58
CA HIS A 182 7.03 2.24 -3.26
C HIS A 182 7.09 1.38 -2.00
N LEU A 183 6.41 1.77 -0.91
CA LEU A 183 6.35 0.97 0.33
C LEU A 183 5.66 -0.38 0.10
N ILE A 184 4.58 -0.42 -0.70
CA ILE A 184 3.91 -1.67 -1.10
C ILE A 184 4.88 -2.62 -1.80
N ILE A 185 5.65 -2.13 -2.76
CA ILE A 185 6.63 -2.94 -3.51
C ILE A 185 7.77 -3.41 -2.61
N HIS A 186 8.23 -2.56 -1.69
CA HIS A 186 9.24 -2.97 -0.72
C HIS A 186 8.74 -4.09 0.19
N ASN A 187 7.50 -3.98 0.70
CA ASN A 187 6.90 -5.03 1.50
C ASN A 187 6.70 -6.33 0.70
N LEU A 188 6.33 -6.22 -0.58
CA LEU A 188 6.19 -7.36 -1.49
C LEU A 188 7.50 -8.14 -1.66
N PHE A 189 8.63 -7.44 -1.77
CA PHE A 189 9.94 -8.09 -1.98
C PHE A 189 10.53 -8.74 -0.74
N GLU A 190 10.12 -8.33 0.46
CA GLU A 190 10.46 -9.05 1.71
C GLU A 190 9.73 -10.40 1.84
N GLY A 191 8.76 -10.66 0.96
CA GLY A 191 7.93 -11.86 0.94
C GLY A 191 6.49 -11.49 0.61
N MET A 192 5.87 -12.22 -0.32
CA MET A 192 4.51 -11.91 -0.79
C MET A 192 3.47 -11.93 0.33
N ILE A 193 3.72 -12.68 1.42
CA ILE A 193 2.86 -12.73 2.59
C ILE A 193 2.69 -11.35 3.26
N TRP A 194 3.74 -10.51 3.25
CA TRP A 194 3.72 -9.15 3.77
C TRP A 194 2.91 -8.18 2.89
N PHE A 195 2.59 -8.57 1.65
CA PHE A 195 1.69 -7.83 0.78
C PHE A 195 0.26 -8.38 0.87
N ILE A 196 0.10 -9.70 0.74
CA ILE A 196 -1.20 -10.35 0.58
C ILE A 196 -2.01 -10.33 1.87
N VAL A 197 -1.41 -10.65 3.02
CA VAL A 197 -2.14 -10.73 4.29
C VAL A 197 -2.72 -9.36 4.68
N PRO A 198 -1.93 -8.26 4.70
CA PRO A 198 -2.46 -6.91 4.95
C PRO A 198 -3.61 -6.50 4.03
N ILE A 199 -3.44 -6.68 2.71
CA ILE A 199 -4.46 -6.29 1.73
C ILE A 199 -5.73 -7.10 1.93
N SER A 200 -5.59 -8.41 2.16
CA SER A 200 -6.71 -9.31 2.41
C SER A 200 -7.44 -8.98 3.72
N CYS A 201 -6.72 -8.56 4.76
CA CYS A 201 -7.32 -8.09 6.01
C CYS A 201 -8.16 -6.83 5.79
N VAL A 202 -7.68 -5.85 5.01
CA VAL A 202 -8.48 -4.65 4.69
C VAL A 202 -9.74 -5.01 3.89
N ILE A 203 -9.60 -5.89 2.88
CA ILE A 203 -10.75 -6.37 2.09
C ILE A 203 -11.75 -7.12 2.97
N CYS A 204 -11.27 -8.02 3.83
CA CYS A 204 -12.09 -8.77 4.78
C CYS A 204 -12.84 -7.82 5.71
N ASN A 205 -12.16 -6.82 6.26
CA ASN A 205 -12.77 -5.82 7.13
C ASN A 205 -13.89 -5.05 6.44
N ASP A 206 -13.68 -4.60 5.19
CA ASP A 206 -14.73 -3.89 4.45
C ASP A 206 -15.95 -4.78 4.16
N ILE A 207 -15.74 -6.06 3.81
CA ILE A 207 -16.82 -7.03 3.58
C ILE A 207 -17.56 -7.31 4.89
N MET A 208 -16.84 -7.63 5.96
CA MET A 208 -17.44 -8.00 7.25
C MET A 208 -18.13 -6.81 7.89
N ALA A 209 -17.54 -5.62 7.85
CA ALA A 209 -18.20 -4.41 8.35
C ALA A 209 -19.50 -4.10 7.59
N TYR A 210 -19.53 -4.35 6.27
CA TYR A 210 -20.76 -4.27 5.49
C TYR A 210 -21.79 -5.33 5.90
N MET A 211 -21.37 -6.60 6.07
CA MET A 211 -22.25 -7.69 6.48
C MET A 211 -22.88 -7.44 7.84
N PHE A 212 -22.06 -7.18 8.87
CA PHE A 212 -22.56 -6.88 10.22
C PHE A 212 -23.38 -5.58 10.25
N GLY A 213 -22.98 -4.56 9.48
CA GLY A 213 -23.76 -3.34 9.33
C GLY A 213 -25.13 -3.56 8.66
N PHE A 214 -25.22 -4.48 7.68
CA PHE A 214 -26.47 -4.78 6.99
C PHE A 214 -27.49 -5.54 7.85
N PHE A 215 -27.02 -6.48 8.68
CA PHE A 215 -27.88 -7.30 9.53
C PHE A 215 -28.17 -6.67 10.90
N PHE A 216 -27.17 -6.04 11.51
CA PHE A 216 -27.24 -5.56 12.90
C PHE A 216 -27.08 -4.05 13.05
N GLY A 217 -26.77 -3.33 11.98
CA GLY A 217 -26.47 -1.90 12.02
C GLY A 217 -27.67 -1.04 12.43
N ARG A 218 -27.50 -0.29 13.52
CA ARG A 218 -28.51 0.67 14.02
C ARG A 218 -27.90 2.03 14.30
N THR A 219 -26.63 2.07 14.73
CA THR A 219 -25.98 3.30 15.20
C THR A 219 -24.92 3.79 14.20
N PRO A 220 -25.06 4.98 13.60
CA PRO A 220 -24.09 5.50 12.65
C PRO A 220 -22.76 5.83 13.35
N LEU A 221 -21.64 5.47 12.72
CA LEU A 221 -20.30 5.65 13.26
C LEU A 221 -19.82 7.11 13.15
N ILE A 222 -20.04 7.74 11.99
CA ILE A 222 -19.57 9.11 11.73
C ILE A 222 -20.57 9.85 10.82
N LYS A 223 -20.76 11.15 11.06
CA LYS A 223 -21.71 11.98 10.28
C LYS A 223 -21.34 12.10 8.79
N LEU A 224 -20.04 12.10 8.49
CA LEU A 224 -19.52 12.15 7.12
C LEU A 224 -19.91 10.92 6.29
N SER A 225 -20.15 9.76 6.94
CA SER A 225 -20.51 8.51 6.28
C SER A 225 -21.64 7.80 7.05
N PRO A 226 -22.90 8.23 6.87
CA PRO A 226 -24.04 7.76 7.67
C PRO A 226 -24.38 6.28 7.46
N LYS A 227 -23.82 5.63 6.42
CA LYS A 227 -24.02 4.21 6.12
C LYS A 227 -23.07 3.29 6.91
N LYS A 228 -21.97 3.81 7.49
CA LYS A 228 -21.08 2.99 8.34
C LYS A 228 -21.62 3.00 9.76
N THR A 229 -21.72 1.83 10.39
CA THR A 229 -22.29 1.68 11.74
C THR A 229 -21.26 1.16 12.74
N TRP A 230 -21.49 1.43 14.03
CA TRP A 230 -20.63 0.90 15.10
C TRP A 230 -20.68 -0.62 15.18
N GLU A 231 -21.86 -1.23 14.98
CA GLU A 231 -22.01 -2.68 15.01
C GLU A 231 -21.23 -3.34 13.86
N GLY A 232 -21.23 -2.70 12.68
CA GLY A 232 -20.40 -3.11 11.55
C GLY A 232 -18.91 -3.00 11.86
N PHE A 233 -18.47 -1.90 12.46
CA PHE A 233 -17.06 -1.68 12.81
C PHE A 233 -16.54 -2.72 13.81
N ILE A 234 -17.31 -3.01 14.87
CA ILE A 234 -16.93 -4.00 15.89
C ILE A 234 -16.95 -5.42 15.32
N GLY A 235 -17.99 -5.78 14.56
CA GLY A 235 -18.06 -7.10 13.91
C GLY A 235 -16.97 -7.32 12.87
N GLY A 236 -16.62 -6.27 12.12
CA GLY A 236 -15.51 -6.24 11.18
C GLY A 236 -14.16 -6.50 11.87
N PHE A 237 -13.92 -5.86 13.01
CA PHE A 237 -12.69 -6.06 13.80
C PHE A 237 -12.45 -7.52 14.18
N PHE A 238 -13.41 -8.15 14.90
CA PHE A 238 -13.23 -9.53 15.35
C PHE A 238 -13.11 -10.51 14.18
N SER A 239 -13.92 -10.32 13.13
CA SER A 239 -13.89 -11.19 11.96
C SER A 239 -12.57 -11.08 11.20
N THR A 240 -12.01 -9.88 11.09
CA THR A 240 -10.73 -9.64 10.40
C THR A 240 -9.55 -10.22 11.18
N VAL A 241 -9.56 -10.16 12.52
CA VAL A 241 -8.53 -10.78 13.34
C VAL A 241 -8.54 -12.30 13.17
N VAL A 242 -9.72 -12.92 13.26
CA VAL A 242 -9.87 -14.37 13.04
C VAL A 242 -9.43 -14.74 11.62
N PHE A 243 -9.87 -13.98 10.61
CA PHE A 243 -9.45 -14.18 9.23
C PHE A 243 -7.93 -14.05 9.03
N GLY A 244 -7.30 -13.05 9.64
CA GLY A 244 -5.85 -12.83 9.58
C GLY A 244 -5.07 -14.00 10.17
N ILE A 245 -5.50 -14.55 11.31
CA ILE A 245 -4.89 -15.73 11.94
C ILE A 245 -5.00 -16.96 11.04
N LEU A 246 -6.18 -17.19 10.44
CA LEU A 246 -6.41 -18.33 9.55
C LEU A 246 -5.61 -18.21 8.24
N LEU A 247 -5.64 -17.04 7.61
CA LEU A 247 -4.92 -16.78 6.37
C LEU A 247 -3.41 -16.90 6.57
N SER A 248 -2.89 -16.33 7.65
CA SER A 248 -1.46 -16.41 7.98
C SER A 248 -1.01 -17.85 8.24
N TYR A 249 -1.82 -18.68 8.90
CA TYR A 249 -1.53 -20.11 9.09
C TYR A 249 -1.40 -20.86 7.75
N VAL A 250 -2.37 -20.64 6.84
CA VAL A 250 -2.36 -21.30 5.53
C VAL A 250 -1.16 -20.85 4.69
N MET A 251 -0.88 -19.55 4.66
CA MET A 251 0.17 -19.00 3.79
C MET A 251 1.59 -19.27 4.31
N ALA A 252 1.79 -19.29 5.63
CA ALA A 252 3.11 -19.56 6.23
C ALA A 252 3.66 -20.96 5.87
N GLY A 253 2.78 -21.91 5.53
CA GLY A 253 3.18 -23.26 5.11
C GLY A 253 3.76 -23.36 3.70
N TYR A 254 3.75 -22.30 2.89
CA TYR A 254 4.23 -22.33 1.51
C TYR A 254 5.38 -21.35 1.28
N SER A 255 6.55 -21.87 0.88
CA SER A 255 7.75 -21.07 0.56
C SER A 255 7.47 -19.98 -0.47
N PHE A 256 6.65 -20.27 -1.48
CA PHE A 256 6.23 -19.30 -2.50
C PHE A 256 5.73 -17.96 -1.91
N PHE A 257 4.98 -17.97 -0.80
CA PHE A 257 4.47 -16.74 -0.20
C PHE A 257 5.45 -16.08 0.77
N VAL A 258 6.30 -16.89 1.38
CA VAL A 258 7.12 -16.51 2.52
C VAL A 258 8.49 -15.98 2.09
N CYS A 259 9.08 -16.58 1.07
CA CYS A 259 10.43 -16.28 0.66
C CYS A 259 10.55 -14.90 0.03
N PRO A 260 11.65 -14.17 0.34
CA PRO A 260 11.94 -12.90 -0.31
C PRO A 260 12.24 -13.13 -1.79
N VAL A 261 12.04 -12.08 -2.58
CA VAL A 261 12.27 -12.13 -4.03
C VAL A 261 13.75 -11.86 -4.30
N GLU A 262 14.44 -12.83 -4.90
CA GLU A 262 15.85 -12.71 -5.29
C GLU A 262 16.02 -12.94 -6.79
N PHE A 263 17.05 -12.30 -7.37
CA PHE A 263 17.40 -12.47 -8.78
C PHE A 263 18.54 -13.46 -8.93
N ASN A 264 18.28 -14.60 -9.57
CA ASN A 264 19.28 -15.60 -9.86
C ASN A 264 20.00 -15.27 -11.17
N SER A 265 21.32 -15.09 -11.09
CA SER A 265 22.17 -14.70 -12.23
C SER A 265 22.39 -15.83 -13.23
N ASP A 266 22.23 -17.08 -12.82
CA ASP A 266 22.54 -18.26 -13.65
C ASP A 266 21.39 -18.57 -14.63
N HIS A 267 20.15 -18.44 -14.17
CA HIS A 267 18.95 -18.69 -14.97
C HIS A 267 18.30 -17.42 -15.53
N ASN A 268 18.81 -16.23 -15.17
CA ASN A 268 18.19 -14.92 -15.48
C ASN A 268 16.69 -14.88 -15.08
N SER A 269 16.33 -15.59 -14.00
CA SER A 269 14.96 -15.72 -13.50
C SER A 269 14.84 -15.17 -12.08
N PHE A 270 13.61 -14.75 -11.76
CA PHE A 270 13.23 -14.40 -10.41
C PHE A 270 12.80 -15.65 -9.68
N GLU A 271 13.47 -15.93 -8.58
CA GLU A 271 13.23 -17.11 -7.77
C GLU A 271 12.73 -16.67 -6.38
N VAL A 272 11.84 -17.50 -5.83
CA VAL A 272 11.29 -17.35 -4.48
C VAL A 272 11.61 -18.61 -3.68
N ASP A 273 12.75 -19.22 -3.97
CA ASP A 273 13.22 -20.43 -3.31
C ASP A 273 14.22 -20.04 -2.22
N CYS A 274 13.82 -20.23 -0.97
CA CYS A 274 14.62 -19.96 0.20
C CYS A 274 14.31 -21.01 1.28
N GLU A 275 15.21 -21.15 2.24
CA GLU A 275 14.88 -21.83 3.49
C GLU A 275 14.01 -20.88 4.34
N PRO A 276 12.76 -21.26 4.69
CA PRO A 276 11.89 -20.39 5.47
C PRO A 276 12.51 -20.03 6.81
N SER A 277 12.54 -18.73 7.12
CA SER A 277 13.08 -18.25 8.40
C SER A 277 12.26 -18.76 9.59
N ASP A 278 12.82 -18.67 10.79
CA ASP A 278 12.17 -19.09 12.05
C ASP A 278 10.77 -18.51 12.24
N LEU A 279 10.51 -17.34 11.64
CA LEU A 279 9.21 -16.65 11.65
C LEU A 279 8.08 -17.49 11.02
N PHE A 280 8.44 -18.36 10.08
CA PHE A 280 7.53 -19.19 9.28
C PHE A 280 7.74 -20.68 9.53
N GLN A 281 8.42 -21.04 10.63
CA GLN A 281 8.50 -22.40 11.12
C GLN A 281 7.52 -22.59 12.30
N LEU A 282 6.94 -23.79 12.42
CA LEU A 282 6.04 -24.10 13.54
C LEU A 282 6.83 -24.18 14.84
N GLN A 283 6.41 -23.40 15.83
CA GLN A 283 7.01 -23.39 17.17
C GLN A 283 5.96 -23.75 18.23
N ASP A 284 6.40 -24.41 19.29
CA ASP A 284 5.57 -24.73 20.45
C ASP A 284 5.62 -23.58 21.47
N TYR A 285 4.46 -22.99 21.76
CA TYR A 285 4.33 -21.96 22.80
C TYR A 285 3.62 -22.52 24.02
N ALA A 286 4.18 -22.29 25.20
CA ALA A 286 3.54 -22.63 26.46
C ALA A 286 2.35 -21.70 26.73
N LEU A 287 1.19 -22.27 27.05
CA LEU A 287 0.00 -21.50 27.36
C LEU A 287 0.07 -20.95 28.80
N PRO A 288 -0.40 -19.71 29.07
CA PRO A 288 -0.55 -19.23 30.43
C PRO A 288 -1.50 -20.13 31.22
N ALA A 289 -1.24 -20.33 32.52
CA ALA A 289 -2.02 -21.22 33.39
C ALA A 289 -3.55 -20.98 33.34
N ALA A 290 -3.96 -19.72 33.13
CA ALA A 290 -5.37 -19.37 32.96
C ALA A 290 -5.98 -19.96 31.67
N LEU A 291 -5.26 -19.94 30.55
CA LEU A 291 -5.71 -20.55 29.29
C LEU A 291 -5.62 -22.07 29.34
N GLU A 292 -4.57 -22.62 29.95
CA GLU A 292 -4.41 -24.07 30.13
C GLU A 292 -5.59 -24.67 30.90
N SER A 293 -6.04 -23.99 31.97
CA SER A 293 -7.22 -24.42 32.74
C SER A 293 -8.53 -24.42 31.94
N LEU A 294 -8.61 -23.61 30.87
CA LEU A 294 -9.79 -23.46 30.04
C LEU A 294 -9.78 -24.40 28.82
N THR A 295 -8.62 -24.58 28.17
CA THR A 295 -8.48 -25.36 26.94
C THR A 295 -8.02 -26.80 27.17
N GLY A 296 -7.38 -27.08 28.31
CA GLY A 296 -6.81 -28.38 28.65
C GLY A 296 -5.56 -28.74 27.85
N TRP A 297 -4.97 -27.81 27.10
CA TRP A 297 -3.75 -28.03 26.31
C TRP A 297 -2.56 -27.32 26.96
N PRO A 298 -1.41 -28.01 27.15
CA PRO A 298 -0.23 -27.40 27.77
C PRO A 298 0.57 -26.54 26.77
N THR A 299 0.55 -26.89 25.49
CA THR A 299 1.27 -26.19 24.43
C THR A 299 0.39 -25.94 23.22
N LEU A 300 0.67 -24.84 22.52
CA LEU A 300 0.02 -24.46 21.27
C LEU A 300 1.07 -24.34 20.16
N ARG A 301 0.87 -25.09 19.07
CA ARG A 301 1.68 -24.94 17.85
C ARG A 301 1.14 -23.83 16.99
N LEU A 302 1.97 -22.82 16.75
CA LEU A 302 1.64 -21.70 15.88
C LEU A 302 2.89 -21.20 15.15
N TYR A 303 2.68 -20.63 13.98
CA TYR A 303 3.74 -19.87 13.31
C TYR A 303 3.91 -18.53 14.02
N PRO A 304 5.14 -18.11 14.34
CA PRO A 304 5.37 -16.77 14.92
C PRO A 304 4.74 -15.65 14.09
N PHE A 305 4.69 -15.80 12.76
CA PHE A 305 3.98 -14.88 11.86
C PHE A 305 2.48 -14.68 12.19
N GLN A 306 1.79 -15.65 12.79
CA GLN A 306 0.38 -15.48 13.20
C GLN A 306 0.22 -14.39 14.27
N ILE A 307 1.20 -14.24 15.17
CA ILE A 307 1.21 -13.18 16.18
C ILE A 307 1.33 -11.81 15.50
N HIS A 308 2.20 -11.70 14.50
CA HIS A 308 2.33 -10.49 13.69
C HIS A 308 1.05 -10.20 12.89
N SER A 309 0.40 -11.24 12.35
CA SER A 309 -0.89 -11.12 11.65
C SER A 309 -2.00 -10.55 12.53
N ILE A 310 -2.01 -10.82 13.83
CA ILE A 310 -2.95 -10.18 14.79
C ILE A 310 -2.73 -8.67 14.82
N SER A 311 -1.47 -8.22 14.86
CA SER A 311 -1.15 -6.78 14.83
C SER A 311 -1.58 -6.13 13.50
N LEU A 312 -1.31 -6.81 12.38
CA LEU A 312 -1.68 -6.34 11.05
C LEU A 312 -3.21 -6.25 10.87
N SER A 313 -3.95 -7.29 11.26
CA SER A 313 -5.41 -7.33 11.17
C SER A 313 -6.10 -6.34 12.11
N ALA A 314 -5.56 -6.14 13.31
CA ALA A 314 -6.05 -5.13 14.25
C ALA A 314 -5.87 -3.71 13.68
N PHE A 315 -4.70 -3.39 13.11
CA PHE A 315 -4.49 -2.11 12.46
C PHE A 315 -5.40 -1.91 11.24
N ALA A 316 -5.49 -2.93 10.36
CA ALA A 316 -6.36 -2.89 9.18
C ALA A 316 -7.82 -2.60 9.54
N SER A 317 -8.29 -3.10 10.68
CA SER A 317 -9.68 -2.92 11.13
C SER A 317 -9.93 -1.62 11.88
N LEU A 318 -9.01 -1.23 12.77
CA LEU A 318 -9.18 -0.05 13.61
C LEU A 318 -8.79 1.24 12.89
N MET A 319 -7.62 1.24 12.25
CA MET A 319 -7.04 2.44 11.62
C MET A 319 -7.31 2.49 10.11
N GLY A 320 -7.36 1.34 9.43
CA GLY A 320 -7.64 1.26 7.98
C GLY A 320 -8.87 2.07 7.53
N PRO A 321 -10.04 1.97 8.20
CA PRO A 321 -11.25 2.70 7.80
C PRO A 321 -11.12 4.22 7.82
N PHE A 322 -10.17 4.78 8.60
CA PHE A 322 -9.91 6.22 8.62
C PHE A 322 -9.32 6.73 7.31
N GLY A 323 -8.59 5.90 6.56
CA GLY A 323 -8.16 6.23 5.19
C GLY A 323 -9.35 6.47 4.26
N GLY A 324 -10.35 5.58 4.32
CA GLY A 324 -11.60 5.74 3.57
C GLY A 324 -12.45 6.91 4.04
N PHE A 325 -12.42 7.26 5.33
CA PHE A 325 -13.08 8.49 5.82
C PHE A 325 -12.38 9.74 5.32
N PHE A 326 -11.05 9.76 5.31
CA PHE A 326 -10.26 10.87 4.77
C PHE A 326 -10.56 11.07 3.28
N ALA A 327 -10.51 10.01 2.49
CA ALA A 327 -10.85 10.05 1.06
C ALA A 327 -12.31 10.48 0.82
N SER A 328 -13.25 10.01 1.64
CA SER A 328 -14.63 10.48 1.60
C SER A 328 -14.73 11.98 1.90
N GLY A 329 -14.00 12.49 2.90
CA GLY A 329 -13.95 13.91 3.24
C GLY A 329 -13.43 14.77 2.10
N PHE A 330 -12.33 14.34 1.49
CA PHE A 330 -11.77 14.95 0.28
C PHE A 330 -12.82 15.04 -0.85
N LYS A 331 -13.51 13.94 -1.16
CA LYS A 331 -14.53 13.92 -2.21
C LYS A 331 -15.67 14.91 -1.92
N ARG A 332 -16.12 15.00 -0.66
CA ARG A 332 -17.16 15.97 -0.28
C ARG A 332 -16.69 17.42 -0.36
N ALA A 333 -15.42 17.71 -0.06
CA ALA A 333 -14.86 19.05 -0.21
C ALA A 333 -14.92 19.55 -1.67
N PHE A 334 -14.73 18.64 -2.63
CA PHE A 334 -14.83 18.96 -4.07
C PHE A 334 -16.21 18.71 -4.67
N LYS A 335 -17.24 18.43 -3.85
CA LYS A 335 -18.61 18.12 -4.28
C LYS A 335 -18.69 16.95 -5.28
N ILE A 336 -17.74 16.03 -5.23
CA ILE A 336 -17.74 14.79 -6.00
C ILE A 336 -18.16 13.61 -5.12
N LYS A 337 -18.58 12.51 -5.75
CA LYS A 337 -18.98 11.29 -5.04
C LYS A 337 -17.91 10.20 -5.10
N ASP A 338 -17.31 10.03 -6.27
CA ASP A 338 -16.33 9.00 -6.64
C ASP A 338 -15.16 9.73 -7.34
N PHE A 339 -13.92 9.22 -7.22
CA PHE A 339 -12.74 9.89 -7.81
C PHE A 339 -12.76 9.84 -9.35
N ALA A 340 -13.31 8.77 -9.91
CA ALA A 340 -13.52 8.57 -11.33
C ALA A 340 -14.62 7.51 -11.55
N ASN A 341 -14.97 7.26 -12.82
CA ASN A 341 -15.86 6.16 -13.22
C ASN A 341 -15.06 5.06 -13.95
N THR A 342 -13.88 4.74 -13.43
CA THR A 342 -12.93 3.81 -14.09
C THR A 342 -13.40 2.37 -14.05
N ILE A 343 -14.08 1.96 -12.96
CA ILE A 343 -14.63 0.61 -12.81
C ILE A 343 -16.17 0.71 -12.78
N PRO A 344 -16.88 0.13 -13.78
CA PRO A 344 -18.34 0.19 -13.85
C PRO A 344 -19.01 -0.29 -12.54
N GLY A 345 -19.86 0.57 -11.97
CA GLY A 345 -20.57 0.33 -10.71
C GLY A 345 -19.71 0.35 -9.44
N HIS A 346 -18.40 0.61 -9.54
CA HIS A 346 -17.45 0.54 -8.42
C HIS A 346 -16.65 1.83 -8.18
N GLY A 347 -16.77 2.85 -9.03
CA GLY A 347 -16.09 4.14 -8.86
C GLY A 347 -14.67 4.13 -9.43
N GLY A 348 -13.80 4.96 -8.87
CA GLY A 348 -12.41 5.09 -9.30
C GLY A 348 -11.53 3.99 -8.73
N ILE A 349 -10.32 3.86 -9.26
CA ILE A 349 -9.30 2.99 -8.68
C ILE A 349 -8.88 3.55 -7.31
N MET A 350 -8.76 4.87 -7.16
CA MET A 350 -8.45 5.50 -5.89
C MET A 350 -9.49 5.18 -4.79
N ASP A 351 -10.77 5.05 -5.16
CA ASP A 351 -11.84 4.65 -4.21
C ASP A 351 -11.65 3.24 -3.63
N ARG A 352 -10.76 2.42 -4.20
CA ARG A 352 -10.49 1.04 -3.77
C ARG A 352 -9.19 0.87 -3.01
N PHE A 353 -8.29 1.83 -3.15
CA PHE A 353 -6.96 1.80 -2.53
C PHE A 353 -6.79 2.84 -1.42
N ASP A 354 -7.81 3.65 -1.11
CA ASP A 354 -7.76 4.68 -0.06
C ASP A 354 -7.41 4.15 1.34
N CYS A 355 -7.98 3.01 1.73
CA CYS A 355 -7.67 2.33 2.99
C CYS A 355 -6.33 1.59 2.95
N GLN A 356 -5.90 1.15 1.75
CA GLN A 356 -4.67 0.39 1.54
C GLN A 356 -3.42 1.24 1.72
N TYR A 357 -3.50 2.55 1.48
CA TYR A 357 -2.36 3.46 1.64
C TYR A 357 -1.88 3.54 3.09
N LEU A 358 -2.79 3.64 4.07
CA LEU A 358 -2.37 3.59 5.49
C LEU A 358 -1.80 2.23 5.87
N MET A 359 -2.37 1.16 5.31
CA MET A 359 -1.90 -0.20 5.58
C MET A 359 -0.47 -0.42 5.07
N ALA A 360 -0.15 0.05 3.87
CA ALA A 360 1.18 -0.09 3.27
C ALA A 360 2.28 0.54 4.13
N THR A 361 2.06 1.77 4.61
CA THR A 361 2.99 2.46 5.51
C THR A 361 3.15 1.69 6.81
N PHE A 362 2.04 1.25 7.41
CA PHE A 362 2.08 0.51 8.67
C PHE A 362 2.88 -0.78 8.55
N VAL A 363 2.63 -1.59 7.52
CA VAL A 363 3.36 -2.84 7.28
C VAL A 363 4.86 -2.58 7.15
N ASN A 364 5.25 -1.55 6.40
CA ASN A 364 6.66 -1.24 6.21
C ASN A 364 7.35 -0.83 7.52
N VAL A 365 6.72 0.06 8.30
CA VAL A 365 7.21 0.46 9.62
C VAL A 365 7.25 -0.73 10.57
N TYR A 366 6.24 -1.60 10.51
CA TYR A 366 6.16 -2.79 11.34
C TYR A 366 7.29 -3.78 11.03
N ILE A 367 7.52 -4.08 9.75
CA ILE A 367 8.65 -4.91 9.29
C ILE A 367 9.97 -4.29 9.74
N ALA A 368 10.18 -3.00 9.51
CA ALA A 368 11.41 -2.30 9.89
C ALA A 368 11.66 -2.30 11.42
N SER A 369 10.60 -2.31 12.23
CA SER A 369 10.72 -2.19 13.70
C SER A 369 10.81 -3.55 14.39
N PHE A 370 10.08 -4.56 13.91
CA PHE A 370 9.90 -5.82 14.63
C PHE A 370 10.46 -7.04 13.90
N ILE A 371 10.73 -6.95 12.60
CA ILE A 371 11.10 -8.11 11.77
C ILE A 371 12.52 -7.99 11.25
N ARG A 372 12.87 -6.85 10.65
CA ARG A 372 14.21 -6.62 10.09
C ARG A 372 15.22 -6.45 11.21
N GLY A 373 15.98 -7.51 11.46
CA GLY A 373 17.29 -7.42 12.10
C GLY A 373 18.35 -6.86 11.14
N PRO A 374 19.54 -6.48 11.64
CA PRO A 374 20.67 -6.14 10.78
C PRO A 374 21.06 -7.36 9.94
N ASN A 375 20.89 -7.29 8.61
CA ASN A 375 21.29 -8.37 7.70
C ASN A 375 22.83 -8.50 7.71
N PRO A 376 23.39 -9.62 8.23
CA PRO A 376 24.84 -9.79 8.35
C PRO A 376 25.54 -9.72 7.01
N ALA A 377 24.93 -10.29 5.95
CA ALA A 377 25.50 -10.29 4.60
C ALA A 377 25.60 -8.87 4.02
N LYS A 378 24.57 -8.04 4.24
CA LYS A 378 24.59 -6.62 3.83
C LYS A 378 25.65 -5.82 4.60
N VAL A 379 25.81 -6.09 5.90
CA VAL A 379 26.87 -5.48 6.72
C VAL A 379 28.25 -5.89 6.22
N VAL A 380 28.46 -7.17 5.92
CA VAL A 380 29.71 -7.68 5.36
C VAL A 380 29.98 -7.07 3.98
N GLN A 381 28.99 -6.98 3.10
CA GLN A 381 29.15 -6.36 1.78
C GLN A 381 29.50 -4.88 1.88
N GLN A 382 28.88 -4.14 2.81
CA GLN A 382 29.23 -2.75 3.08
C GLN A 382 30.65 -2.62 3.62
N LEU A 383 31.09 -3.54 4.47
CA LEU A 383 32.45 -3.61 4.99
C LEU A 383 33.45 -3.85 3.84
N LEU A 384 33.16 -4.81 2.95
CA LEU A 384 33.98 -5.12 1.78
C LEU A 384 34.05 -3.97 0.74
N ALA A 385 33.09 -3.06 0.74
CA ALA A 385 33.11 -1.86 -0.11
C ALA A 385 34.03 -0.74 0.43
N LEU A 386 34.51 -0.83 1.68
CA LEU A 386 35.41 0.15 2.27
C LEU A 386 36.84 0.02 1.74
N ARG A 387 37.69 1.02 2.02
CA ARG A 387 39.14 0.92 1.75
C ARG A 387 39.77 -0.16 2.63
N LEU A 388 40.79 -0.85 2.09
CA LEU A 388 41.49 -1.96 2.77
C LEU A 388 41.93 -1.61 4.21
N ASP A 389 42.46 -0.40 4.42
CA ASP A 389 42.89 0.06 5.75
C ASP A 389 41.72 0.12 6.75
N GLN A 390 40.53 0.54 6.29
CA GLN A 390 39.33 0.58 7.12
C GLN A 390 38.76 -0.82 7.36
N GLN A 391 38.84 -1.71 6.38
CA GLN A 391 38.43 -3.11 6.55
C GLN A 391 39.25 -3.78 7.65
N LEU A 392 40.58 -3.64 7.60
CA LEU A 392 41.50 -4.20 8.60
C LEU A 392 41.27 -3.59 9.99
N HIS A 393 41.04 -2.29 10.08
CA HIS A 393 40.73 -1.64 11.35
C HIS A 393 39.45 -2.19 11.98
N ILE A 394 38.36 -2.32 11.19
CA ILE A 394 37.09 -2.86 11.68
C ILE A 394 37.26 -4.32 12.11
N PHE A 395 37.98 -5.13 11.32
CA PHE A 395 38.26 -6.53 11.66
C PHE A 395 39.02 -6.65 12.99
N ASN A 396 40.08 -5.88 13.18
CA ASN A 396 40.86 -5.92 14.42
C ASN A 396 40.03 -5.45 15.62
N SER A 397 39.23 -4.39 15.47
CA SER A 397 38.33 -3.92 16.52
C SER A 397 37.27 -4.96 16.89
N LEU A 398 36.72 -5.68 15.89
CA LEU A 398 35.77 -6.76 16.11
C LEU A 398 36.43 -7.96 16.80
N LYS A 399 37.64 -8.34 16.36
CA LYS A 399 38.45 -9.39 16.99
C LYS A 399 38.68 -9.08 18.47
N THR A 400 39.16 -7.88 18.80
CA THR A 400 39.38 -7.45 20.20
C THR A 400 38.11 -7.58 21.03
N HIS A 401 36.97 -7.08 20.54
CA HIS A 401 35.71 -7.18 21.28
C HIS A 401 35.20 -8.62 21.45
N LEU A 402 35.43 -9.49 20.46
CA LEU A 402 35.05 -10.89 20.56
C LEU A 402 35.95 -11.65 21.55
N THR A 403 37.25 -11.32 21.59
CA THR A 403 38.20 -11.84 22.60
C THR A 403 37.84 -11.35 24.00
N GLU A 404 37.52 -10.06 24.20
CA GLU A 404 37.04 -9.52 25.48
C GLU A 404 35.76 -10.20 25.99
N ARG A 405 34.89 -10.64 25.08
CA ARG A 405 33.67 -11.40 25.39
C ARG A 405 33.90 -12.89 25.59
N GLY A 406 35.13 -13.38 25.45
CA GLY A 406 35.49 -14.80 25.60
C GLY A 406 34.93 -15.70 24.49
N LEU A 407 34.58 -15.14 23.33
CA LEU A 407 34.04 -15.87 22.18
C LEU A 407 35.13 -16.32 21.18
N LEU A 408 36.33 -15.75 21.29
CA LEU A 408 37.52 -16.16 20.55
C LEU A 408 38.63 -16.50 21.54
N GLU A 409 39.28 -17.65 21.36
CA GLU A 409 40.48 -18.01 22.11
C GLU A 409 41.63 -17.06 21.70
N GLU A 410 42.40 -16.58 22.69
CA GLU A 410 43.67 -15.92 22.40
C GLU A 410 44.60 -16.95 21.77
N GLU A 411 44.93 -16.78 20.49
CA GLU A 411 46.02 -17.52 19.86
C GLU A 411 47.30 -17.17 20.63
N ALA A 412 47.82 -18.15 21.38
CA ALA A 412 49.03 -18.07 22.19
C ALA A 412 50.31 -17.94 21.35
#